data_AF-A0A938AEN0-F1
#
_entry.id   AF-A0A938AEN0-F1
#
_cell.length_a   1.000
_cell.length_b   1.000
_cell.length_c   1.000
_cell.angle_alpha   90.00
_cell.angle_beta   90.00
_cell.angle_gamma   90.00
#
_symmetry.space_group_name_H-M   'P 1'
#
loop_
_entity.id
_entity.type
_entity.pdbx_description
1 polymer ?
#
loop_
_entity_poly.entity_id
_entity_poly.type
_entity_poly.pdbx_seq_one_letter_code
_entity_poly.pdbx_strand_id
1 'polypeptide(L)'
;MRGALRGRSIVLLAGGLLIGWIASSQRMELVDHFFNDLFFGALTLFLIDLGVTVVRRATGLRQYGSRLLVVGIVVPLINGSLGVLLGNAAGLSIGGAAVLGVVATSASYIAAPAAVRIALPDADPALYLTAALGVTFPFNLIVGIPLFHWFAQAVGG
;
A
#
# COMPACT_ATOMS: atom_id res chain seq x y z
N MET A 1 14.86 16.69 12.11
CA MET A 1 14.86 15.25 12.50
C MET A 1 14.38 14.98 13.94
N ARG A 2 14.76 15.76 14.96
CA ARG A 2 14.32 15.52 16.37
C ARG A 2 12.79 15.58 16.61
N GLY A 3 12.05 16.36 15.81
CA GLY A 3 10.58 16.41 15.88
C GLY A 3 9.87 15.18 15.29
N ALA A 4 10.48 14.52 14.29
CA ALA A 4 9.88 13.33 13.66
C ALA A 4 9.88 12.13 14.63
N LEU A 5 11.01 11.87 15.28
CA LEU A 5 11.16 10.75 16.24
C LEU A 5 10.29 10.85 17.50
N ARG A 6 9.79 12.05 17.83
CA ARG A 6 8.85 12.29 18.95
C ARG A 6 7.38 12.34 18.51
N GLY A 7 7.11 12.13 17.21
CA GLY A 7 5.74 12.05 16.72
C GLY A 7 4.99 10.91 17.42
N ARG A 8 3.79 11.19 17.92
CA ARG A 8 2.95 10.22 18.63
C ARG A 8 2.83 8.90 17.87
N SER A 9 2.68 8.96 16.54
CA SER A 9 2.61 7.76 15.69
C SER A 9 3.89 6.92 15.68
N ILE A 10 5.08 7.54 15.68
CA ILE A 10 6.35 6.80 15.70
C ILE A 10 6.54 6.15 17.08
N VAL A 11 6.24 6.87 18.16
CA VAL A 11 6.31 6.32 19.52
C VAL A 11 5.35 5.14 19.68
N LEU A 12 4.12 5.27 19.20
CA LEU A 12 3.14 4.19 19.24
C LEU A 12 3.55 2.99 18.38
N LEU A 13 4.11 3.22 17.18
CA LEU A 13 4.55 2.15 16.29
C LEU A 13 5.77 1.41 16.85
N ALA A 14 6.77 2.13 17.31
CA ALA A 14 7.96 1.53 17.93
C ALA A 14 7.59 0.80 19.23
N GLY A 15 6.73 1.39 20.06
CA GLY A 15 6.21 0.75 21.27
C GLY A 15 5.42 -0.51 20.97
N GLY A 16 4.52 -0.49 19.99
CA GLY A 16 3.75 -1.66 19.57
C GLY A 16 4.64 -2.79 19.04
N LEU A 17 5.65 -2.47 18.24
CA LEU A 17 6.61 -3.46 17.74
C LEU A 17 7.43 -4.08 18.87
N LEU A 18 7.89 -3.28 19.84
CA LEU A 18 8.61 -3.76 21.02
C LEU A 18 7.72 -4.67 21.89
N ILE A 19 6.46 -4.29 22.11
CA ILE A 19 5.50 -5.12 22.84
C ILE A 19 5.30 -6.45 22.11
N GLY A 20 5.08 -6.41 20.80
CA GLY A 20 4.92 -7.63 19.98
C GLY A 20 6.17 -8.52 20.00
N TRP A 21 7.36 -7.94 20.03
CA TRP A 21 8.62 -8.68 20.10
C TRP A 21 8.85 -9.37 21.45
N ILE A 22 8.42 -8.73 22.55
CA ILE A 22 8.58 -9.28 23.92
C ILE A 22 7.44 -10.24 24.27
N ALA A 23 6.26 -10.06 23.69
CA ALA A 23 5.08 -10.82 24.07
C ALA A 23 5.10 -12.25 23.52
N SER A 24 4.63 -13.20 24.33
CA SER A 24 4.58 -14.63 24.01
C SER A 24 3.35 -14.98 23.17
N SER A 25 3.43 -16.06 22.36
CA SER A 25 2.32 -16.58 21.53
C SER A 25 1.02 -16.75 22.34
N GLN A 26 1.12 -17.33 23.54
CA GLN A 26 -0.02 -17.54 24.43
C GLN A 26 -0.69 -16.24 24.93
N ARG A 27 0.02 -15.11 24.93
CA ARG A 27 -0.54 -13.79 25.26
C ARG A 27 -1.17 -13.11 24.04
N MET A 28 -0.75 -13.47 22.82
CA MET A 28 -1.38 -12.96 21.60
C MET A 28 -2.76 -13.58 21.36
N GLU A 29 -2.99 -14.82 21.79
CA GLU A 29 -4.31 -15.47 21.68
C GLU A 29 -5.43 -14.66 22.36
N LEU A 30 -5.13 -13.96 23.45
CA LEU A 30 -6.09 -13.10 24.16
C LEU A 30 -6.60 -11.93 23.31
N VAL A 31 -5.82 -11.47 22.34
CA VAL A 31 -6.14 -10.33 21.49
C VAL A 31 -6.41 -10.74 20.04
N ASP A 32 -6.29 -12.03 19.72
CA ASP A 32 -6.39 -12.60 18.38
C ASP A 32 -7.73 -12.30 17.72
N HIS A 33 -8.84 -12.52 18.45
CA HIS A 33 -10.19 -12.22 17.96
C HIS A 33 -10.38 -10.72 17.61
N PHE A 34 -9.68 -9.84 18.33
CA PHE A 34 -9.77 -8.40 18.07
C PHE A 34 -8.86 -7.95 16.92
N PHE A 35 -7.64 -8.50 16.79
CA PHE A 35 -6.66 -8.03 15.81
C PHE A 35 -6.63 -8.82 14.51
N ASN A 36 -7.03 -10.09 14.50
CA ASN A 36 -7.08 -10.91 13.29
C ASN A 36 -8.51 -10.99 12.77
N ASP A 37 -9.45 -11.58 13.53
CA ASP A 37 -10.82 -11.80 13.05
C ASP A 37 -11.54 -10.47 12.73
N LEU A 38 -11.61 -9.57 13.72
CA LEU A 38 -12.30 -8.30 13.55
C LEU A 38 -11.59 -7.37 12.55
N PHE A 39 -10.27 -7.50 12.39
CA PHE A 39 -9.52 -6.73 11.40
C PHE A 39 -9.97 -7.04 9.98
N PHE A 40 -10.16 -8.31 9.62
CA PHE A 40 -10.66 -8.65 8.28
C PHE A 40 -12.08 -8.13 8.05
N GLY A 41 -12.94 -8.15 9.07
CA GLY A 41 -14.27 -7.53 9.02
C GLY A 41 -14.19 -6.02 8.78
N ALA A 42 -13.37 -5.31 9.57
CA ALA A 42 -13.15 -3.87 9.42
C ALA A 42 -12.51 -3.51 8.07
N LEU A 43 -11.52 -4.29 7.61
CA LEU A 43 -10.87 -4.12 6.32
C LEU A 43 -11.88 -4.29 5.17
N THR A 44 -12.78 -5.26 5.28
CA THR A 44 -13.83 -5.46 4.26
C THR A 44 -14.74 -4.24 4.16
N LEU A 45 -15.24 -3.74 5.30
CA LEU A 45 -16.06 -2.52 5.33
C LEU A 45 -15.29 -1.31 4.79
N PHE A 46 -14.01 -1.20 5.13
CA PHE A 46 -13.13 -0.15 4.63
C PHE A 46 -12.94 -0.21 3.11
N LEU A 47 -12.70 -1.40 2.55
CA LEU A 47 -12.57 -1.60 1.10
C LEU A 47 -13.89 -1.31 0.36
N ILE A 48 -15.04 -1.63 0.98
CA ILE A 48 -16.35 -1.26 0.43
C ILE A 48 -16.52 0.26 0.38
N ASP A 49 -16.20 0.97 1.47
CA ASP A 49 -16.30 2.44 1.53
C ASP A 49 -15.36 3.13 0.51
N LEU A 50 -14.14 2.63 0.37
CA LEU A 50 -13.20 3.07 -0.67
C LEU A 50 -13.77 2.83 -2.07
N GLY A 51 -14.36 1.66 -2.32
CA GLY A 51 -15.00 1.33 -3.60
C GLY A 51 -16.15 2.29 -3.93
N VAL A 52 -17.02 2.57 -2.97
CA VAL A 52 -18.12 3.54 -3.12
C VAL A 52 -17.57 4.95 -3.39
N THR A 53 -16.51 5.35 -2.68
CA THR A 53 -15.84 6.65 -2.87
C THR A 53 -15.26 6.78 -4.28
N VAL A 54 -14.64 5.73 -4.81
CA VAL A 54 -14.14 5.69 -6.19
C VAL A 54 -15.29 5.86 -7.18
N VAL A 55 -16.36 5.08 -7.06
CA VAL A 55 -17.50 5.16 -8.00
C VAL A 55 -18.14 6.55 -8.00
N ARG A 56 -18.32 7.16 -6.82
CA ARG A 56 -18.86 8.53 -6.69
C ARG A 56 -17.99 9.59 -7.37
N ARG A 57 -16.69 9.34 -7.53
CA ARG A 57 -15.71 10.27 -8.11
C ARG A 57 -15.16 9.81 -9.47
N ALA A 58 -15.65 8.69 -10.01
CA ALA A 58 -15.15 8.05 -11.23
C ALA A 58 -15.44 8.85 -12.51
N THR A 59 -16.18 9.95 -12.43
CA THR A 59 -16.38 10.86 -13.57
C THR A 59 -15.07 11.41 -14.13
N GLY A 60 -14.02 11.55 -13.31
CA GLY A 60 -12.68 11.99 -13.75
C GLY A 60 -11.96 11.01 -14.70
N LEU A 61 -12.23 9.69 -14.62
CA LEU A 61 -11.68 8.70 -15.56
C LEU A 61 -12.15 8.94 -16.99
N ARG A 62 -13.37 9.47 -17.18
CA ARG A 62 -13.88 9.76 -18.53
C ARG A 62 -13.19 10.96 -19.17
N GLN A 63 -12.67 11.90 -18.37
CA GLN A 63 -12.05 13.13 -18.86
C GLN A 63 -10.54 13.01 -19.08
N TYR A 64 -9.84 12.21 -18.26
CA TYR A 64 -8.37 12.09 -18.29
C TYR A 64 -7.85 10.66 -18.56
N GLY A 65 -8.76 9.73 -18.89
CA GLY A 65 -8.62 8.29 -18.69
C GLY A 65 -7.32 7.63 -19.14
N SER A 66 -6.85 7.86 -20.36
CA SER A 66 -5.70 7.11 -20.88
C SER A 66 -4.38 7.46 -20.19
N ARG A 67 -4.12 8.75 -19.94
CA ARG A 67 -2.89 9.20 -19.25
C ARG A 67 -2.86 8.70 -17.81
N LEU A 68 -4.01 8.74 -17.14
CA LEU A 68 -4.15 8.33 -15.75
C LEU A 68 -3.94 6.82 -15.59
N LEU A 69 -4.47 6.02 -16.52
CA LEU A 69 -4.25 4.57 -16.58
C LEU A 69 -2.77 4.24 -16.81
N VAL A 70 -2.13 4.89 -17.78
CA VAL A 70 -0.72 4.65 -18.10
C VAL A 70 0.15 4.97 -16.89
N VAL A 71 -0.01 6.15 -16.28
CA VAL A 71 0.78 6.53 -15.09
C VAL A 71 0.49 5.61 -13.92
N GLY A 72 -0.79 5.31 -13.67
CA GLY A 72 -1.24 4.47 -12.56
C GLY A 72 -0.86 2.98 -12.67
N ILE A 73 -0.29 2.55 -13.80
CA ILE A 73 0.20 1.19 -14.03
C ILE A 73 1.72 1.18 -14.22
N VAL A 74 2.26 2.05 -15.08
CA VAL A 74 3.69 2.05 -15.45
C VAL A 74 4.58 2.47 -14.28
N VAL A 75 4.21 3.51 -13.53
CA VAL A 75 5.02 3.97 -12.39
C VAL A 75 5.12 2.90 -11.29
N PRO A 76 4.00 2.27 -10.86
CA PRO A 76 4.04 1.14 -9.94
C PRO A 76 4.93 -0.02 -10.45
N LEU A 77 4.79 -0.39 -11.73
CA LEU A 77 5.62 -1.44 -12.34
C LEU A 77 7.12 -1.15 -12.25
N ILE A 78 7.54 0.06 -12.62
CA ILE A 78 8.94 0.47 -12.54
C ILE A 78 9.43 0.38 -11.09
N ASN A 79 8.68 0.95 -10.14
CA ASN A 79 9.08 0.97 -8.74
C ASN A 79 9.15 -0.44 -8.14
N GLY A 80 8.17 -1.29 -8.43
CA GLY A 80 8.15 -2.66 -7.94
C GLY A 80 9.26 -3.52 -8.54
N SER A 81 9.56 -3.36 -9.84
CA SER A 81 10.71 -4.02 -10.47
C SER A 81 12.02 -3.59 -9.83
N LEU A 82 12.21 -2.29 -9.58
CA LEU A 82 13.38 -1.79 -8.85
C LEU A 82 13.44 -2.38 -7.43
N GLY A 83 12.31 -2.48 -6.73
CA GLY A 83 12.22 -3.10 -5.41
C GLY A 83 12.67 -4.56 -5.42
N VAL A 84 12.23 -5.36 -6.40
CA VAL A 84 12.67 -6.76 -6.56
C VAL A 84 14.17 -6.83 -6.84
N LEU A 85 14.67 -6.04 -7.78
CA LEU A 85 16.10 -6.02 -8.14
C LEU A 85 16.99 -5.65 -6.96
N LEU A 86 16.61 -4.62 -6.21
CA LEU A 86 17.34 -4.20 -5.01
C LEU A 86 17.24 -5.24 -3.90
N GLY A 87 16.09 -5.89 -3.73
CA GLY A 87 15.91 -6.97 -2.77
C GLY A 87 16.80 -8.17 -3.08
N ASN A 88 16.87 -8.55 -4.35
CA ASN A 88 17.77 -9.62 -4.80
C ASN A 88 19.25 -9.24 -4.61
N ALA A 89 19.63 -8.01 -5.00
CA ALA A 89 20.99 -7.50 -4.81
C ALA A 89 21.40 -7.42 -3.33
N ALA A 90 20.44 -7.20 -2.43
CA ALA A 90 20.64 -7.21 -0.98
C ALA A 90 20.70 -8.63 -0.38
N GLY A 91 20.55 -9.68 -1.19
CA GLY A 91 20.58 -11.08 -0.73
C GLY A 91 19.30 -11.53 -0.01
N LEU A 92 18.16 -10.87 -0.25
CA LEU A 92 16.88 -11.33 0.26
C LEU A 92 16.46 -12.64 -0.42
N SER A 93 15.68 -13.46 0.30
CA SER A 93 15.01 -14.61 -0.31
C SER A 93 14.05 -14.16 -1.42
N ILE A 94 13.66 -15.08 -2.31
CA ILE A 94 12.65 -14.82 -3.35
C ILE A 94 11.39 -14.16 -2.75
N GLY A 95 10.90 -14.68 -1.62
CA GLY A 95 9.76 -14.11 -0.90
C GLY A 95 10.06 -12.70 -0.37
N GLY A 96 11.24 -12.46 0.18
CA GLY A 96 11.65 -11.13 0.67
C GLY A 96 11.76 -10.09 -0.45
N ALA A 97 12.38 -10.44 -1.57
CA ALA A 97 12.49 -9.57 -2.74
C ALA A 97 11.12 -9.29 -3.37
N ALA A 98 10.23 -10.29 -3.44
CA ALA A 98 8.86 -10.13 -3.91
C ALA A 98 8.07 -9.16 -3.02
N VAL A 99 8.14 -9.33 -1.69
CA VAL A 99 7.50 -8.41 -0.73
C VAL A 99 8.06 -7.00 -0.87
N LEU A 100 9.37 -6.83 -1.02
CA LEU A 100 9.97 -5.52 -1.23
C LEU A 100 9.46 -4.84 -2.52
N GLY A 101 9.34 -5.60 -3.61
CA GLY A 101 8.71 -5.14 -4.85
C GLY A 101 7.26 -4.70 -4.66
N VAL A 102 6.46 -5.50 -3.93
CA VAL A 102 5.05 -5.18 -3.61
C VAL A 102 4.93 -3.90 -2.77
N VAL A 103 5.84 -3.68 -1.83
CA VAL A 103 5.86 -2.45 -1.03
C VAL A 103 6.29 -1.26 -1.89
N ALA A 104 7.28 -1.43 -2.77
CA ALA A 104 7.79 -0.37 -3.64
C ALA A 104 6.78 0.09 -4.71
N THR A 105 5.94 -0.83 -5.22
CA THR A 105 4.86 -0.49 -6.17
C THR A 105 3.67 0.21 -5.49
N SER A 106 3.53 0.08 -4.16
CA SER A 106 2.34 0.51 -3.45
C SER A 106 2.26 2.03 -3.33
N ALA A 107 1.10 2.61 -3.67
CA ALA A 107 0.83 4.00 -3.39
C ALA A 107 0.31 4.18 -1.95
N SER A 108 0.40 5.41 -1.42
CA SER A 108 -0.29 5.73 -0.18
C SER A 108 -1.78 5.95 -0.47
N TYR A 109 -2.59 4.91 -0.27
CA TYR A 109 -4.02 4.92 -0.63
C TYR A 109 -4.90 5.76 0.32
N ILE A 110 -4.36 6.16 1.49
CA ILE A 110 -5.10 6.84 2.56
C ILE A 110 -4.48 8.20 2.86
N ALA A 111 -3.22 8.20 3.30
CA ALA A 111 -2.57 9.42 3.79
C ALA A 111 -2.24 10.40 2.66
N ALA A 112 -1.78 9.93 1.50
CA ALA A 112 -1.44 10.83 0.40
C ALA A 112 -2.67 11.58 -0.16
N PRO A 113 -3.83 10.95 -0.43
CA PRO A 113 -5.02 11.70 -0.83
C PRO A 113 -5.45 12.77 0.18
N ALA A 114 -5.34 12.47 1.48
CA ALA A 114 -5.63 13.43 2.53
C ALA A 114 -4.62 14.59 2.53
N ALA A 115 -3.32 14.29 2.37
CA ALA A 115 -2.26 15.29 2.30
C ALA A 115 -2.38 16.18 1.05
N VAL A 116 -2.65 15.60 -0.12
CA VAL A 116 -2.86 16.33 -1.38
C VAL A 116 -4.04 17.28 -1.25
N ARG A 117 -5.16 16.84 -0.65
CA ARG A 117 -6.33 17.71 -0.40
C ARG A 117 -5.99 18.95 0.43
N ILE A 118 -5.07 18.82 1.39
CA ILE A 118 -4.66 19.93 2.27
C ILE A 118 -3.63 20.82 1.59
N ALA A 119 -2.64 20.23 0.93
CA ALA A 119 -1.52 20.95 0.33
C ALA A 119 -1.85 21.57 -1.03
N LEU A 120 -2.78 20.99 -1.77
CA LEU A 120 -3.18 21.37 -3.12
C LEU A 120 -4.73 21.41 -3.21
N PRO A 121 -5.38 22.41 -2.57
CA PRO A 121 -6.84 22.46 -2.49
C PRO A 121 -7.52 22.62 -3.86
N ASP A 122 -6.82 23.19 -4.84
CA ASP A 122 -7.31 23.39 -6.21
C ASP A 122 -7.16 22.15 -7.11
N ALA A 123 -6.47 21.10 -6.63
CA ALA A 123 -6.31 19.87 -7.40
C ALA A 123 -7.63 19.10 -7.45
N ASP A 124 -8.03 18.68 -8.65
CA ASP A 124 -9.24 17.88 -8.86
C ASP A 124 -9.16 16.56 -8.06
N PRO A 125 -10.03 16.35 -7.06
CA PRO A 125 -10.04 15.13 -6.28
C PRO A 125 -10.31 13.87 -7.07
N ALA A 126 -10.98 13.97 -8.21
CA ALA A 126 -11.19 12.83 -9.09
C ALA A 126 -9.86 12.30 -9.64
N LEU A 127 -8.85 13.15 -9.88
CA LEU A 127 -7.57 12.70 -10.44
C LEU A 127 -6.80 11.81 -9.45
N TYR A 128 -6.48 12.33 -8.26
CA TYR A 128 -5.60 11.62 -7.33
C TYR A 128 -6.29 10.46 -6.61
N LEU A 129 -7.61 10.57 -6.34
CA LEU A 129 -8.35 9.46 -5.73
C LEU A 129 -8.55 8.33 -6.72
N THR A 130 -8.94 8.63 -7.96
CA THR A 130 -9.17 7.59 -8.96
C THR A 130 -7.87 6.94 -9.42
N ALA A 131 -6.77 7.69 -9.53
CA ALA A 131 -5.46 7.09 -9.82
C ALA A 131 -5.04 6.10 -8.72
N ALA A 132 -5.06 6.54 -7.45
CA ALA A 132 -4.62 5.70 -6.34
C ALA A 132 -5.55 4.51 -6.07
N LEU A 133 -6.86 4.75 -5.96
CA LEU A 133 -7.84 3.76 -5.49
C LEU A 133 -8.53 3.00 -6.63
N GLY A 134 -8.76 3.66 -7.78
CA GLY A 134 -9.46 3.07 -8.92
C GLY A 134 -8.55 2.34 -9.89
N VAL A 135 -7.27 2.68 -9.94
CA VAL A 135 -6.30 2.10 -10.89
C VAL A 135 -5.17 1.38 -10.15
N THR A 136 -4.32 2.10 -9.44
CA THR A 136 -3.08 1.54 -8.88
C THR A 136 -3.35 0.48 -7.82
N PHE A 137 -4.28 0.72 -6.88
CA PHE A 137 -4.62 -0.25 -5.84
C PHE A 137 -5.11 -1.60 -6.41
N PRO A 138 -6.19 -1.66 -7.22
CA PRO A 138 -6.66 -2.94 -7.75
C PRO A 138 -5.64 -3.59 -8.69
N PHE A 139 -4.90 -2.81 -9.49
CA PHE A 139 -3.83 -3.33 -10.33
C PHE A 139 -2.74 -4.02 -9.50
N ASN A 140 -2.26 -3.36 -8.44
CA ASN A 140 -1.22 -3.93 -7.58
C ASN A 140 -1.67 -5.22 -6.89
N LEU A 141 -2.93 -5.27 -6.44
CA LEU A 141 -3.47 -6.44 -5.75
C LEU A 141 -3.66 -7.64 -6.69
N ILE A 142 -4.23 -7.41 -7.87
CA ILE A 142 -4.59 -8.47 -8.82
C ILE A 142 -3.38 -8.91 -9.66
N VAL A 143 -2.58 -7.95 -10.14
CA VAL A 143 -1.49 -8.18 -11.09
C VAL A 143 -0.13 -7.98 -10.44
N GLY A 144 0.06 -6.89 -9.70
CA GLY A 144 1.36 -6.54 -9.12
C GLY A 144 1.95 -7.64 -8.22
N ILE A 145 1.19 -8.14 -7.25
CA ILE A 145 1.64 -9.19 -6.33
C ILE A 145 2.14 -10.46 -7.06
N PRO A 146 1.31 -11.13 -7.90
CA PRO A 146 1.78 -12.32 -8.60
C PRO A 146 2.92 -12.01 -9.59
N LEU A 147 2.90 -10.84 -10.24
CA LEU A 147 3.94 -10.42 -11.17
C LEU A 147 5.30 -10.25 -10.49
N PHE A 148 5.37 -9.56 -9.35
CA PHE A 148 6.64 -9.35 -8.65
C PHE A 148 7.16 -10.61 -7.97
N HIS A 149 6.26 -11.52 -7.55
CA HIS A 149 6.67 -12.84 -7.10
C HIS A 149 7.29 -13.66 -8.24
N TRP A 150 6.64 -13.70 -9.41
CA TRP A 150 7.21 -14.33 -10.60
C TRP A 150 8.55 -13.70 -11.01
N PHE A 151 8.64 -12.36 -11.00
CA PHE A 151 9.87 -11.66 -11.36
C PHE A 151 11.01 -11.95 -10.36
N ALA A 152 10.70 -12.02 -9.05
CA ALA A 152 11.67 -12.41 -8.04
C ALA A 152 12.18 -13.84 -8.25
N GLN A 153 11.32 -14.77 -8.67
CA GLN A 153 11.75 -16.12 -9.05
C GLN A 153 12.65 -16.12 -10.29
N ALA A 154 12.35 -15.27 -11.27
CA ALA A 154 13.12 -15.19 -12.51
C ALA A 154 14.52 -14.59 -12.32
N VAL A 155 14.72 -13.70 -11.33
CA VAL A 155 15.99 -13.01 -11.10
C VAL A 155 16.79 -13.60 -9.91
N GLY A 156 16.11 -14.22 -8.95
CA GLY A 156 16.73 -14.87 -7.79
C GLY A 156 17.04 -16.36 -7.96
N GLY A 157 16.82 -16.90 -9.18
CA GLY A 157 17.20 -18.26 -9.58
C GLY A 157 18.62 -18.35 -10.13
#